data_AF-A0A970T0T8-F1
#
_entry.id   AF-A0A970T0T8-F1
#
_cell.length_a   1.000
_cell.length_b   1.000
_cell.length_c   1.000
_cell.angle_alpha   90.00
_cell.angle_beta   90.00
_cell.angle_gamma   90.00
#
_symmetry.space_group_name_H-M   'P 1'
#
loop_
_entity.id
_entity.type
_entity.pdbx_description
1 polymer ?
#
loop_
_entity_poly.entity_id
_entity_poly.type
_entity_poly.pdbx_seq_one_letter_code
_entity_poly.pdbx_strand_id
1 'polypeptide(L)'
;MLLETSDIIKKVRQIEIKTRGLTNQIFSGQYHSAFRGKGMTFSEVREYQYGDDIRSIDWNVTARFNHPYIKIFDEERELTVMLLIDVSGSNEFGTQKQFKEELMTEVAAVLAFSAIQNNDKVGVIFFSDRIEKFIPPKKGTTHILRIIRELIDFKPQSQKTDISEALKFLNNVLKKRSVAFVLSDFIDRNFYDAMKRSARKHDLIALRIFDPSESQLPRLGMVQMYNKEEGKSIWVDTSGEAARKHYQNWWKETEKYIQSAFTRCGVDNATLQTDRDYIKPLTNLFRTRGSRR
;
A
#
# COMPACT_ATOMS: atom_id res chain seq x y z
N MET A 1 12.09 -20.97 11.75
CA MET A 1 11.15 -21.82 12.51
C MET A 1 9.79 -21.63 11.86
N LEU A 2 9.13 -22.68 11.36
CA LEU A 2 7.74 -22.54 10.89
C LEU A 2 6.89 -22.23 12.12
N LEU A 3 6.12 -21.15 12.09
CA LEU A 3 5.16 -20.86 13.15
C LEU A 3 4.11 -21.97 13.16
N GLU A 4 3.79 -22.49 14.34
CA GLU A 4 2.70 -23.45 14.48
C GLU A 4 1.38 -22.81 14.00
N THR A 5 0.50 -23.61 13.40
CA THR A 5 -0.75 -23.10 12.81
C THR A 5 -1.60 -22.33 13.84
N SER A 6 -1.54 -22.75 15.11
CA SER A 6 -2.19 -22.10 16.24
C SER A 6 -1.65 -20.70 16.53
N ASP A 7 -0.35 -20.47 16.35
CA ASP A 7 0.31 -19.19 16.59
C ASP A 7 0.04 -18.19 15.45
N ILE A 8 -0.03 -18.67 14.21
CA ILE A 8 -0.45 -17.86 13.06
C ILE A 8 -1.89 -17.37 13.27
N ILE A 9 -2.80 -18.25 13.67
CA ILE A 9 -4.20 -17.88 13.94
C ILE A 9 -4.30 -16.83 15.06
N LYS A 10 -3.51 -16.98 16.14
CA LYS A 10 -3.45 -15.98 17.21
C LYS A 10 -2.94 -14.64 16.72
N LYS A 11 -1.84 -14.61 15.94
CA LYS A 11 -1.29 -13.38 15.36
C LYS A 11 -2.28 -12.71 14.41
N VAL A 12 -2.91 -13.46 13.51
CA VAL A 12 -3.97 -12.95 12.62
C VAL A 12 -5.10 -12.32 13.41
N ARG A 13 -5.57 -12.98 14.49
CA ARG A 13 -6.65 -12.47 15.35
C ARG A 13 -6.23 -11.21 16.12
N GLN A 14 -4.99 -11.14 16.61
CA GLN A 14 -4.46 -9.95 17.27
C GLN A 14 -4.39 -8.77 16.30
N ILE A 15 -3.86 -9.00 15.09
CA ILE A 15 -3.81 -7.99 14.02
C ILE A 15 -5.23 -7.55 13.67
N GLU A 16 -6.19 -8.46 13.49
CA GLU A 16 -7.58 -8.11 13.21
C GLU A 16 -8.19 -7.21 14.31
N ILE A 17 -8.04 -7.58 15.58
CA ILE A 17 -8.60 -6.81 16.71
C ILE A 17 -7.98 -5.42 16.78
N LYS A 18 -6.63 -5.35 16.74
CA LYS A 18 -5.88 -4.10 16.77
C LYS A 18 -6.31 -3.22 15.60
N THR A 19 -6.36 -3.80 14.40
CA THR A 19 -6.66 -3.10 13.17
C THR A 19 -8.09 -2.60 13.10
N ARG A 20 -9.10 -3.36 13.53
CA ARG A 20 -10.51 -2.91 13.51
C ARG A 20 -10.73 -1.65 14.35
N GLY A 21 -10.10 -1.57 15.53
CA GLY A 21 -10.15 -0.36 16.36
C GLY A 21 -9.52 0.84 15.67
N LEU A 22 -8.35 0.64 15.04
CA LEU A 22 -7.61 1.67 14.31
C LEU A 22 -8.31 2.11 13.02
N THR A 23 -8.97 1.19 12.32
CA THR A 23 -9.67 1.47 11.07
C THR A 23 -10.80 2.46 11.34
N ASN A 24 -11.57 2.27 12.42
CA ASN A 24 -12.61 3.21 12.82
C ASN A 24 -12.06 4.61 13.19
N GLN A 25 -10.85 4.68 13.76
CA GLN A 25 -10.20 5.95 14.10
C GLN A 25 -9.60 6.67 12.89
N ILE A 26 -8.98 5.94 11.96
CA ILE A 26 -8.34 6.50 10.77
C ILE A 26 -9.38 6.86 9.69
N PHE A 27 -10.48 6.10 9.60
CA PHE A 27 -11.36 6.10 8.43
C PHE A 27 -12.82 6.47 8.72
N SER A 28 -13.09 7.23 9.78
CA SER A 28 -14.39 7.88 10.04
C SER A 28 -14.75 8.94 8.97
N GLY A 29 -14.92 8.52 7.72
CA GLY A 29 -15.31 9.33 6.56
C GLY A 29 -14.16 9.78 5.64
N GLN A 30 -12.91 9.75 6.10
CA GLN A 30 -11.75 10.27 5.33
C GLN A 30 -11.30 9.36 4.17
N TYR A 31 -11.54 8.04 4.27
CA TYR A 31 -11.21 7.11 3.17
C TYR A 31 -12.07 7.40 1.94
N HIS A 32 -13.39 7.54 2.16
CA HIS A 32 -14.37 7.71 1.10
C HIS A 32 -14.15 9.00 0.30
N SER A 33 -13.72 10.08 0.97
CA SER A 33 -13.38 11.35 0.30
C SER A 33 -12.04 11.29 -0.43
N ALA A 34 -11.04 10.58 0.10
CA ALA A 34 -9.71 10.46 -0.50
C ALA A 34 -9.68 9.60 -1.78
N PHE A 35 -10.67 8.72 -1.96
CA PHE A 35 -10.72 7.76 -3.06
C PHE A 35 -12.02 7.88 -3.88
N ARG A 36 -12.00 8.75 -4.90
CA ARG A 36 -13.10 8.86 -5.87
C ARG A 36 -12.85 7.95 -7.09
N GLY A 37 -13.62 6.86 -7.19
CA GLY A 37 -13.77 6.08 -8.43
C GLY A 37 -14.44 6.91 -9.54
N LYS A 38 -14.39 6.46 -10.79
CA LYS A 38 -15.17 7.07 -11.89
C LYS A 38 -16.09 5.98 -12.45
N GLY A 39 -17.30 5.86 -11.92
CA GLY A 39 -18.28 4.87 -12.38
C GLY A 39 -19.68 5.20 -11.87
N MET A 40 -20.67 5.03 -12.75
CA MET A 40 -22.10 5.19 -12.47
C MET A 40 -22.75 3.82 -12.71
N THR A 41 -23.48 3.27 -11.73
CA THR A 41 -24.27 2.04 -11.88
C THR A 41 -25.75 2.39 -11.92
N PHE A 42 -26.54 1.65 -12.68
CA PHE A 42 -27.99 1.88 -12.73
C PHE A 42 -28.60 1.52 -11.37
N SER A 43 -29.31 2.47 -10.76
CA SER A 43 -29.99 2.30 -9.47
C SER A 43 -31.44 1.86 -9.68
N GLU A 44 -32.22 2.80 -10.22
CA GLU A 44 -33.65 2.66 -10.39
C GLU A 44 -34.14 3.58 -11.51
N VAL A 45 -35.42 3.44 -11.82
CA VAL A 45 -36.10 4.34 -12.74
C VAL A 45 -37.12 5.13 -11.96
N ARG A 46 -37.09 6.46 -12.08
CA ARG A 46 -38.14 7.33 -11.53
C ARG A 46 -38.83 8.12 -12.63
N GLU A 47 -40.05 8.56 -12.33
CA GLU A 47 -40.76 9.46 -13.23
C GLU A 47 -39.99 10.79 -13.37
N TYR A 48 -39.94 11.29 -14.60
CA TYR A 48 -39.30 12.55 -14.95
C TYR A 48 -39.98 13.70 -14.22
N GLN A 49 -39.18 14.58 -13.64
CA GLN A 49 -39.63 15.85 -13.09
C GLN A 49 -39.03 17.01 -13.87
N TYR A 50 -39.75 18.13 -13.88
CA TYR A 50 -39.32 19.32 -14.59
C TYR A 50 -37.99 19.84 -14.02
N GLY A 51 -36.94 19.84 -14.83
CA GLY A 51 -35.57 20.18 -14.41
C GLY A 51 -34.57 19.02 -14.52
N ASP A 52 -35.04 17.80 -14.74
CA ASP A 52 -34.17 16.63 -14.96
C ASP A 52 -33.49 16.67 -16.34
N ASP A 53 -32.29 16.09 -16.45
CA ASP A 53 -31.57 16.01 -17.73
C ASP A 53 -32.28 15.04 -18.69
N ILE A 54 -32.75 15.56 -19.82
CA ILE A 54 -33.45 14.82 -20.88
C ILE A 54 -32.59 13.66 -21.41
N ARG A 55 -31.26 13.73 -21.33
CA ARG A 55 -30.35 12.65 -21.75
C ARG A 55 -30.45 11.40 -20.89
N SER A 56 -30.96 11.54 -19.66
CA SER A 56 -31.14 10.44 -18.72
C SER A 56 -32.44 9.66 -18.94
N ILE A 57 -33.29 10.07 -19.88
CA ILE A 57 -34.57 9.41 -20.17
C ILE A 57 -34.37 7.96 -20.64
N ASP A 58 -35.07 7.03 -19.99
CA ASP A 58 -35.21 5.66 -20.45
C ASP A 58 -36.38 5.55 -21.42
N TRP A 59 -36.09 5.55 -22.73
CA TRP A 59 -37.09 5.40 -23.77
C TRP A 59 -37.82 4.05 -23.74
N ASN A 60 -37.20 2.98 -23.24
CA ASN A 60 -37.84 1.66 -23.19
C ASN A 60 -38.90 1.60 -22.07
N VAL A 61 -38.61 2.18 -20.91
CA VAL A 61 -39.57 2.24 -19.79
C VAL A 61 -40.66 3.27 -20.10
N THR A 62 -40.28 4.42 -20.66
CA THR A 62 -41.21 5.46 -21.10
C THR A 62 -42.23 4.92 -22.10
N ALA A 63 -41.81 4.11 -23.07
CA ALA A 63 -42.70 3.50 -24.05
C ALA A 63 -43.70 2.49 -23.45
N ARG A 64 -43.40 1.88 -22.29
CA ARG A 64 -44.29 0.90 -21.63
C ARG A 64 -45.34 1.55 -20.74
N PHE A 65 -44.97 2.63 -20.05
CA PHE A 65 -45.84 3.30 -19.08
C PHE A 65 -46.49 4.58 -19.63
N ASN A 66 -46.14 4.98 -20.87
CA ASN A 66 -46.67 6.15 -21.57
C ASN A 66 -46.48 7.49 -20.83
N HIS A 67 -45.53 7.53 -19.90
CA HIS A 67 -45.07 8.69 -19.14
C HIS A 67 -43.54 8.72 -19.14
N PRO A 68 -42.87 9.90 -19.15
CA PRO A 68 -41.40 9.96 -19.23
C PRO A 68 -40.74 9.48 -17.93
N TYR A 69 -39.76 8.59 -18.06
CA TYR A 69 -38.99 8.04 -16.96
C TYR A 69 -37.49 8.31 -17.16
N ILE A 70 -36.78 8.63 -16.08
CA ILE A 70 -35.32 8.82 -16.09
C ILE A 70 -34.61 7.67 -15.37
N LYS A 71 -33.42 7.32 -15.87
CA LYS A 71 -32.50 6.42 -15.19
C LYS A 71 -31.79 7.19 -14.08
N ILE A 72 -32.05 6.81 -12.83
CA ILE A 72 -31.20 7.21 -11.72
C ILE A 72 -30.01 6.24 -11.72
N PHE A 73 -28.82 6.81 -11.79
CA PHE A 73 -27.61 6.06 -11.58
C PHE A 73 -27.12 6.33 -10.16
N ASP A 74 -26.86 5.28 -9.39
CA ASP A 74 -26.16 5.41 -8.13
C ASP A 74 -24.66 5.47 -8.38
N GLU A 75 -23.96 6.11 -7.45
CA GLU A 75 -22.51 6.15 -7.49
C GLU A 75 -21.93 4.91 -6.79
N GLU A 76 -22.23 3.70 -7.31
CA GLU A 76 -21.60 2.49 -6.79
C GLU A 76 -20.17 2.38 -7.33
N ARG A 77 -19.21 2.79 -6.52
CA ARG A 77 -17.78 2.76 -6.84
C ARG A 77 -17.12 1.61 -6.10
N GLU A 78 -17.19 0.40 -6.66
CA GLU A 78 -16.31 -0.68 -6.21
C GLU A 78 -14.87 -0.34 -6.62
N LEU A 79 -14.06 0.16 -5.69
CA LEU A 79 -12.66 0.39 -5.92
C LEU A 79 -11.92 -0.94 -5.86
N THR A 80 -10.84 -1.02 -6.63
CA THR A 80 -9.85 -2.08 -6.49
C THR A 80 -8.65 -1.49 -5.78
N VAL A 81 -8.34 -2.02 -4.61
CA VAL A 81 -7.16 -1.73 -3.82
C VAL A 81 -6.13 -2.83 -4.06
N MET A 82 -4.93 -2.42 -4.44
CA MET A 82 -3.78 -3.30 -4.58
C MET A 82 -2.73 -2.95 -3.56
N LEU A 83 -2.26 -3.97 -2.83
CA LEU A 83 -1.10 -3.86 -1.97
C LEU A 83 0.09 -4.50 -2.68
N LEU A 84 1.10 -3.72 -3.00
CA LEU A 84 2.39 -4.20 -3.48
C LEU A 84 3.30 -4.20 -2.26
N ILE A 85 3.69 -5.38 -1.79
CA ILE A 85 4.43 -5.53 -0.54
C ILE A 85 5.79 -6.12 -0.88
N ASP A 86 6.80 -5.35 -0.54
CA ASP A 86 8.19 -5.75 -0.62
C ASP A 86 8.45 -6.83 0.44
N VAL A 87 8.91 -7.99 0.00
CA VAL A 87 9.26 -9.14 0.86
C VAL A 87 10.75 -9.46 0.75
N SER A 88 11.57 -8.50 0.30
CA SER A 88 13.03 -8.66 0.24
C SER A 88 13.67 -8.81 1.62
N GLY A 89 14.91 -9.29 1.62
CA GLY A 89 15.65 -9.59 2.85
C GLY A 89 15.97 -8.36 3.69
N SER A 90 15.89 -7.15 3.13
CA SER A 90 16.08 -5.90 3.88
C SER A 90 14.98 -5.68 4.93
N ASN A 91 13.80 -6.31 4.76
CA ASN A 91 12.65 -6.14 5.65
C ASN A 91 12.74 -6.93 6.95
N GLU A 92 13.63 -7.93 7.01
CA GLU A 92 14.01 -8.63 8.24
C GLU A 92 15.04 -7.82 9.06
N PHE A 93 14.79 -6.52 9.22
CA PHE A 93 15.58 -5.58 10.01
C PHE A 93 14.68 -4.82 10.98
N GLY A 94 15.15 -4.60 12.20
CA GLY A 94 14.45 -3.88 13.25
C GLY A 94 15.34 -3.79 14.47
N THR A 95 15.53 -2.58 15.00
CA THR A 95 16.47 -2.37 16.12
C THR A 95 15.79 -2.14 17.47
N GLN A 96 14.50 -1.82 17.47
CA GLN A 96 13.78 -1.43 18.68
C GLN A 96 12.55 -2.32 18.94
N LYS A 97 11.36 -1.84 18.59
CA LYS A 97 10.08 -2.40 19.07
C LYS A 97 9.54 -3.54 18.21
N GLN A 98 9.81 -3.51 16.91
CA GLN A 98 9.25 -4.44 15.91
C GLN A 98 10.13 -4.44 14.66
N PHE A 99 10.03 -5.49 13.86
CA PHE A 99 10.69 -5.58 12.55
C PHE A 99 9.95 -4.75 11.48
N LYS A 100 10.65 -4.35 10.39
CA LYS A 100 10.01 -3.67 9.26
C LYS A 100 8.88 -4.53 8.67
N GLU A 101 9.09 -5.84 8.51
CA GLU A 101 8.07 -6.78 8.02
C GLU A 101 6.79 -6.82 8.89
N GLU A 102 6.94 -6.77 10.21
CA GLU A 102 5.79 -6.74 11.13
C GLU A 102 4.99 -5.45 10.94
N LEU A 103 5.68 -4.31 10.84
CA LEU A 103 5.05 -3.03 10.55
C LEU A 103 4.39 -3.01 9.16
N MET A 104 5.03 -3.57 8.13
CA MET A 104 4.44 -3.71 6.80
C MET A 104 3.15 -4.52 6.84
N THR A 105 3.15 -5.63 7.59
CA THR A 105 1.99 -6.52 7.75
C THR A 105 0.85 -5.82 8.47
N GLU A 106 1.14 -5.08 9.55
CA GLU A 106 0.13 -4.30 10.26
C GLU A 106 -0.49 -3.21 9.36
N VAL A 107 0.34 -2.45 8.65
CA VAL A 107 -0.14 -1.40 7.73
C VAL A 107 -0.96 -2.00 6.59
N ALA A 108 -0.49 -3.10 5.99
CA ALA A 108 -1.22 -3.82 4.95
C ALA A 108 -2.59 -4.31 5.46
N ALA A 109 -2.65 -4.84 6.68
CA ALA A 109 -3.90 -5.25 7.30
C ALA A 109 -4.84 -4.06 7.51
N VAL A 110 -4.35 -2.92 8.01
CA VAL A 110 -5.14 -1.68 8.19
C VAL A 110 -5.75 -1.20 6.88
N LEU A 111 -4.96 -1.17 5.82
CA LEU A 111 -5.44 -0.78 4.50
C LEU A 111 -6.47 -1.77 3.95
N ALA A 112 -6.21 -3.07 4.10
CA ALA A 112 -7.12 -4.11 3.63
C ALA A 112 -8.46 -4.04 4.37
N PHE A 113 -8.46 -4.01 5.71
CA PHE A 113 -9.70 -3.95 6.50
C PHE A 113 -10.49 -2.67 6.24
N SER A 114 -9.81 -1.54 6.02
CA SER A 114 -10.44 -0.28 5.60
C SER A 114 -11.16 -0.40 4.26
N ALA A 115 -10.51 -1.03 3.28
CA ALA A 115 -11.12 -1.28 1.98
C ALA A 115 -12.38 -2.16 2.10
N ILE A 116 -12.38 -3.18 2.97
CA ILE A 116 -13.57 -4.02 3.17
C ILE A 116 -14.72 -3.29 3.87
N GLN A 117 -14.45 -2.39 4.82
CA GLN A 117 -15.52 -1.58 5.43
C GLN A 117 -16.29 -0.77 4.37
N ASN A 118 -15.62 -0.40 3.28
CA ASN A 118 -16.21 0.29 2.13
C ASN A 118 -16.67 -0.66 1.01
N ASN A 119 -16.67 -1.97 1.25
CA ASN A 119 -17.02 -3.00 0.27
C ASN A 119 -16.18 -2.92 -1.03
N ASP A 120 -14.89 -2.62 -0.90
CA ASP A 120 -13.92 -2.61 -2.01
C ASP A 120 -13.26 -3.98 -2.22
N LYS A 121 -12.72 -4.21 -3.43
CA LYS A 121 -11.89 -5.39 -3.72
C LYS A 121 -10.46 -5.15 -3.27
N VAL A 122 -9.86 -6.14 -2.60
CA VAL A 122 -8.46 -6.09 -2.18
C VAL A 122 -7.67 -7.21 -2.85
N GLY A 123 -6.58 -6.85 -3.52
CA GLY A 123 -5.59 -7.78 -4.08
C GLY A 123 -4.19 -7.44 -3.59
N VAL A 124 -3.27 -8.39 -3.74
CA VAL A 124 -1.90 -8.27 -3.23
C VAL A 124 -0.89 -8.82 -4.23
N ILE A 125 0.25 -8.16 -4.33
CA ILE A 125 1.45 -8.61 -5.05
C ILE A 125 2.60 -8.61 -4.04
N PHE A 126 3.14 -9.79 -3.74
CA PHE A 126 4.41 -9.93 -3.04
C PHE A 126 5.54 -9.88 -4.06
N PHE A 127 6.55 -9.05 -3.80
CA PHE A 127 7.66 -8.89 -4.70
C PHE A 127 9.01 -8.77 -3.97
N SER A 128 10.04 -9.26 -4.64
CA SER A 128 11.46 -9.15 -4.30
C SER A 128 12.16 -8.54 -5.53
N ASP A 129 13.19 -9.16 -6.10
CA ASP A 129 13.66 -8.90 -7.47
C ASP A 129 12.76 -9.57 -8.54
N ARG A 130 11.72 -10.27 -8.09
CA ARG A 130 10.70 -10.90 -8.93
C ARG A 130 9.32 -10.85 -8.28
N ILE A 131 8.32 -11.26 -9.04
CA ILE A 131 6.98 -11.48 -8.49
C ILE A 131 6.97 -12.82 -7.77
N GLU A 132 6.90 -12.74 -6.44
CA GLU A 132 6.91 -13.90 -5.55
C GLU A 132 5.51 -14.52 -5.45
N LYS A 133 4.47 -13.68 -5.37
CA LYS A 133 3.08 -14.14 -5.33
C LYS A 133 2.11 -13.08 -5.78
N PHE A 134 1.06 -13.50 -6.48
CA PHE A 134 -0.07 -12.64 -6.83
C PHE A 134 -1.38 -13.21 -6.29
N ILE A 135 -2.09 -12.41 -5.51
CA ILE A 135 -3.43 -12.71 -5.01
C ILE A 135 -4.40 -11.74 -5.69
N PRO A 136 -5.30 -12.22 -6.56
CA PRO A 136 -6.19 -11.35 -7.32
C PRO A 136 -7.20 -10.63 -6.42
N PRO A 137 -7.67 -9.42 -6.82
CA PRO A 137 -8.62 -8.66 -6.03
C PRO A 137 -9.95 -9.38 -5.82
N LYS A 138 -10.33 -9.57 -4.57
CA LYS A 138 -11.65 -10.11 -4.19
C LYS A 138 -12.21 -9.37 -2.97
N LYS A 139 -13.52 -9.51 -2.79
CA LYS A 139 -14.27 -9.02 -1.63
C LYS A 139 -14.32 -10.06 -0.53
N GLY A 140 -14.66 -9.61 0.68
CA GLY A 140 -15.05 -10.46 1.81
C GLY A 140 -13.93 -10.71 2.82
N THR A 141 -14.32 -10.74 4.10
CA THR A 141 -13.40 -10.82 5.24
C THR A 141 -12.51 -12.06 5.17
N THR A 142 -13.04 -13.19 4.71
CA THR A 142 -12.28 -14.44 4.51
C THR A 142 -11.09 -14.25 3.57
N HIS A 143 -11.23 -13.41 2.53
CA HIS A 143 -10.16 -13.11 1.59
C HIS A 143 -9.04 -12.28 2.24
N ILE A 144 -9.38 -11.31 3.09
CA ILE A 144 -8.39 -10.54 3.85
C ILE A 144 -7.67 -11.43 4.86
N LEU A 145 -8.39 -12.24 5.63
CA LEU A 145 -7.77 -13.12 6.61
C LEU A 145 -6.79 -14.10 5.92
N ARG A 146 -7.13 -14.55 4.71
CA ARG A 146 -6.20 -15.31 3.86
C ARG A 146 -4.97 -14.47 3.50
N ILE A 147 -5.13 -13.23 3.04
CA ILE A 147 -4.01 -12.33 2.72
C ILE A 147 -3.08 -12.13 3.92
N ILE A 148 -3.63 -11.86 5.12
CA ILE A 148 -2.84 -11.62 6.33
C ILE A 148 -2.10 -12.90 6.74
N ARG A 149 -2.75 -14.06 6.66
CA ARG A 149 -2.10 -15.35 6.89
C ARG A 149 -0.93 -15.56 5.94
N GLU A 150 -1.14 -15.26 4.66
CA GLU A 150 -0.11 -15.37 3.63
C GLU A 150 1.05 -14.42 3.91
N LEU A 151 0.79 -13.20 4.38
CA LEU A 151 1.84 -12.24 4.79
C LEU A 151 2.71 -12.76 5.94
N ILE A 152 2.10 -13.33 6.98
CA ILE A 152 2.82 -13.78 8.19
C ILE A 152 3.69 -15.01 7.92
N ASP A 153 3.28 -15.88 7.01
CA ASP A 153 3.95 -17.15 6.72
C ASP A 153 4.73 -17.12 5.40
N PHE A 154 4.76 -15.97 4.72
CA PHE A 154 5.43 -15.87 3.43
C PHE A 154 6.93 -16.06 3.60
N LYS A 155 7.53 -16.84 2.70
CA LYS A 155 8.98 -16.93 2.59
C LYS A 155 9.38 -16.61 1.15
N PRO A 156 10.10 -15.50 0.93
CA PRO A 156 10.52 -15.14 -0.40
C PRO A 156 11.54 -16.16 -0.95
N GLN A 157 11.51 -16.39 -2.25
CA GLN A 157 12.53 -17.20 -2.92
C GLN A 157 13.83 -16.41 -3.12
N SER A 158 13.72 -15.09 -3.24
CA SER A 158 14.83 -14.18 -3.42
C SER A 158 14.88 -13.09 -2.35
N GLN A 159 16.09 -12.73 -1.93
CA GLN A 159 16.33 -11.71 -0.92
C GLN A 159 16.61 -10.32 -1.50
N LYS A 160 16.62 -10.18 -2.83
CA LYS A 160 16.88 -8.91 -3.53
C LYS A 160 15.60 -8.13 -3.77
N THR A 161 15.72 -6.91 -4.32
CA THR A 161 14.60 -6.01 -4.55
C THR A 161 14.65 -5.42 -5.96
N ASP A 162 13.53 -5.46 -6.68
CA ASP A 162 13.28 -4.73 -7.93
C ASP A 162 11.84 -4.20 -7.91
N ILE A 163 11.71 -2.94 -7.49
CA ILE A 163 10.41 -2.26 -7.41
C ILE A 163 9.86 -2.01 -8.82
N SER A 164 10.75 -1.84 -9.82
CA SER A 164 10.33 -1.65 -11.21
C SER A 164 9.58 -2.87 -11.73
N GLU A 165 9.98 -4.09 -11.37
CA GLU A 165 9.34 -5.31 -11.83
C GLU A 165 7.94 -5.46 -11.26
N ALA A 166 7.77 -5.19 -9.95
CA ALA A 166 6.47 -5.16 -9.29
C ALA A 166 5.49 -4.18 -9.97
N LEU A 167 5.97 -2.99 -10.28
CA LEU A 167 5.18 -1.94 -10.94
C LEU A 167 4.82 -2.29 -12.39
N LYS A 168 5.74 -2.91 -13.15
CA LYS A 168 5.44 -3.41 -14.50
C LYS A 168 4.39 -4.51 -14.45
N PHE A 169 4.51 -5.45 -13.53
CA PHE A 169 3.56 -6.55 -13.36
C PHE A 169 2.16 -6.03 -13.01
N LEU A 170 2.06 -5.08 -12.06
CA LEU A 170 0.80 -4.39 -11.73
C LEU A 170 0.11 -3.84 -12.97
N ASN A 171 0.85 -3.09 -13.78
CA ASN A 171 0.34 -2.48 -15.01
C ASN A 171 -0.13 -3.54 -16.04
N ASN A 172 0.49 -4.71 -16.07
CA ASN A 172 0.14 -5.76 -17.01
C ASN A 172 -1.11 -6.52 -16.59
N VAL A 173 -1.22 -6.86 -15.31
CA VAL A 173 -2.31 -7.68 -14.76
C VAL A 173 -3.58 -6.86 -14.59
N LEU A 174 -3.49 -5.60 -14.15
CA LEU A 174 -4.67 -4.76 -13.96
C LEU A 174 -4.91 -3.87 -15.18
N LYS A 175 -6.00 -4.14 -15.88
CA LYS A 175 -6.43 -3.33 -17.03
C LYS A 175 -7.19 -2.07 -16.61
N LYS A 176 -7.94 -2.14 -15.51
CA LYS A 176 -8.70 -1.00 -14.96
C LYS A 176 -7.84 -0.21 -13.96
N ARG A 177 -8.16 1.07 -13.80
CA ARG A 177 -7.55 1.94 -12.78
C ARG A 177 -7.86 1.38 -11.39
N SER A 178 -6.86 1.35 -10.53
CA SER A 178 -6.93 0.88 -9.15
C SER A 178 -6.19 1.85 -8.24
N VAL A 179 -6.47 1.79 -6.94
CA VAL A 179 -5.62 2.39 -5.92
C VAL A 179 -4.52 1.39 -5.60
N ALA A 180 -3.26 1.78 -5.72
CA ALA A 180 -2.12 0.89 -5.51
C ALA A 180 -1.21 1.45 -4.43
N PHE A 181 -1.06 0.72 -3.33
CA PHE A 181 -0.13 1.04 -2.25
C PHE A 181 1.14 0.22 -2.44
N VAL A 182 2.29 0.88 -2.47
CA VAL A 182 3.60 0.24 -2.50
C VAL A 182 4.22 0.37 -1.11
N LEU A 183 4.42 -0.75 -0.43
CA LEU A 183 5.05 -0.84 0.88
C LEU A 183 6.46 -1.39 0.67
N SER A 184 7.47 -0.56 0.92
CA SER A 184 8.89 -0.87 0.73
C SER A 184 9.74 0.15 1.51
N ASP A 185 11.02 -0.13 1.73
CA ASP A 185 11.98 0.89 2.18
C ASP A 185 12.46 1.82 1.03
N PHE A 186 12.14 1.46 -0.22
CA PHE A 186 12.50 2.14 -1.47
C PHE A 186 14.01 2.27 -1.71
N ILE A 187 14.81 1.37 -1.13
CA ILE A 187 16.26 1.31 -1.39
C ILE A 187 16.51 0.57 -2.72
N ASP A 188 16.10 1.20 -3.82
CA ASP A 188 16.32 0.73 -5.19
C ASP A 188 16.62 1.96 -6.08
N ARG A 189 17.51 1.80 -7.06
CA ARG A 189 17.95 2.88 -7.96
C ARG A 189 17.14 2.99 -9.24
N ASN A 190 16.34 1.99 -9.63
CA ASN A 190 15.80 1.91 -10.99
C ASN A 190 14.26 1.92 -11.11
N PHE A 191 13.54 2.38 -10.09
CA PHE A 191 12.07 2.36 -10.10
C PHE A 191 11.39 3.58 -10.74
N TYR A 192 12.10 4.68 -11.00
CA TYR A 192 11.51 5.96 -11.41
C TYR A 192 10.59 5.86 -12.64
N ASP A 193 11.07 5.28 -13.73
CA ASP A 193 10.31 5.22 -14.98
C ASP A 193 9.09 4.31 -14.89
N ALA A 194 9.22 3.19 -14.18
CA ALA A 194 8.09 2.30 -13.92
C ALA A 194 7.05 2.97 -13.03
N MET A 195 7.49 3.67 -11.98
CA MET A 195 6.63 4.44 -11.09
C MET A 195 5.88 5.53 -11.83
N LYS A 196 6.55 6.28 -12.72
CA LYS A 196 5.92 7.31 -13.56
C LYS A 196 4.83 6.73 -14.46
N ARG A 197 5.06 5.56 -15.07
CA ARG A 197 4.03 4.88 -15.89
C ARG A 197 2.87 4.38 -15.03
N SER A 198 3.16 3.75 -13.89
CA SER A 198 2.14 3.25 -12.96
C SER A 198 1.29 4.37 -12.37
N ALA A 199 1.88 5.50 -11.97
CA ALA A 199 1.16 6.65 -11.41
C ALA A 199 0.22 7.34 -12.42
N ARG A 200 0.50 7.23 -13.72
CA ARG A 200 -0.42 7.70 -14.78
C ARG A 200 -1.63 6.79 -14.95
N LYS A 201 -1.45 5.49 -14.73
CA LYS A 201 -2.48 4.46 -14.96
C LYS A 201 -3.32 4.18 -13.71
N HIS A 202 -2.67 4.13 -12.55
CA HIS A 202 -3.21 3.79 -11.25
C HIS A 202 -3.07 4.98 -10.30
N ASP A 203 -3.91 5.04 -9.27
CA ASP A 203 -3.72 5.97 -8.16
C ASP A 203 -2.67 5.38 -7.20
N LEU A 204 -1.41 5.69 -7.49
CA LEU A 204 -0.26 5.09 -6.81
C LEU A 204 0.09 5.87 -5.54
N ILE A 205 0.33 5.14 -4.46
CA ILE A 205 0.71 5.65 -3.14
C ILE A 205 1.95 4.91 -2.67
N ALA A 206 2.97 5.64 -2.24
CA ALA A 206 4.21 5.07 -1.70
C ALA A 206 4.20 5.15 -0.16
N LEU A 207 4.26 4.01 0.51
CA LEU A 207 4.40 3.90 1.96
C LEU A 207 5.81 3.44 2.26
N ARG A 208 6.69 4.39 2.57
CA ARG A 208 8.08 4.10 2.87
C ARG A 208 8.23 3.68 4.32
N ILE A 209 8.81 2.51 4.55
CA ILE A 209 8.99 1.93 5.87
C ILE A 209 10.48 1.78 6.12
N PHE A 210 10.98 2.33 7.22
CA PHE A 210 12.40 2.24 7.56
C PHE A 210 12.61 2.22 9.08
N ASP A 211 13.75 1.71 9.52
CA ASP A 211 14.16 1.73 10.91
C ASP A 211 15.07 2.94 11.18
N PRO A 212 14.93 3.66 12.32
CA PRO A 212 15.77 4.82 12.61
C PRO A 212 17.28 4.54 12.56
N SER A 213 17.70 3.33 12.90
CA SER A 213 19.10 2.91 12.84
C SER A 213 19.63 2.78 11.40
N GLU A 214 18.76 2.69 10.40
CA GLU A 214 19.14 2.78 8.99
C GLU A 214 19.47 4.22 8.59
N SER A 215 18.91 5.22 9.29
CA SER A 215 19.19 6.64 8.99
C SER A 215 20.50 7.15 9.59
N GLN A 216 20.92 6.57 10.71
CA GLN A 216 22.12 6.97 11.44
C GLN A 216 22.81 5.74 11.99
N LEU A 217 24.08 5.57 11.62
CA LEU A 217 24.92 4.51 12.11
C LEU A 217 25.21 4.73 13.62
N PRO A 218 24.72 3.87 14.53
CA PRO A 218 24.94 4.03 15.98
C PRO A 218 26.40 3.79 16.35
N ARG A 219 26.88 4.43 17.43
CA ARG A 219 28.26 4.24 17.93
C ARG A 219 28.38 2.95 18.74
N LEU A 220 28.61 1.83 18.05
CA LEU A 220 28.71 0.49 18.67
C LEU A 220 30.14 -0.07 18.68
N GLY A 221 31.12 0.66 18.15
CA GLY A 221 32.47 0.17 17.95
C GLY A 221 32.59 -0.66 16.66
N MET A 222 33.47 -1.66 16.67
CA MET A 222 33.65 -2.56 15.54
C MET A 222 32.53 -3.60 15.54
N VAL A 223 31.67 -3.54 14.53
CA VAL A 223 30.53 -4.47 14.37
C VAL A 223 30.62 -5.18 13.04
N GLN A 224 30.14 -6.42 13.02
CA GLN A 224 29.97 -7.16 11.77
C GLN A 224 28.57 -6.86 11.23
N MET A 225 28.50 -6.22 10.06
CA MET A 225 27.25 -5.95 9.35
C MET A 225 27.05 -7.02 8.28
N TYR A 226 25.89 -7.66 8.29
CA TYR A 226 25.50 -8.66 7.29
C TYR A 226 24.51 -8.05 6.30
N ASN A 227 24.88 -8.00 5.03
CA ASN A 227 23.98 -7.63 3.94
C ASN A 227 23.19 -8.87 3.51
N LYS A 228 21.89 -8.90 3.83
CA LYS A 228 20.99 -10.01 3.47
C LYS A 228 20.72 -10.13 1.98
N GLU A 229 20.83 -9.06 1.20
CA GLU A 229 20.60 -9.07 -0.25
C GLU A 229 21.80 -9.66 -1.01
N GLU A 230 23.02 -9.38 -0.53
CA GLU A 230 24.27 -9.85 -1.14
C GLU A 230 24.83 -11.12 -0.49
N GLY A 231 24.36 -11.49 0.70
CA GLY A 231 24.87 -12.61 1.48
C GLY A 231 26.29 -12.41 2.01
N LYS A 232 26.73 -11.15 2.21
CA LYS A 232 28.09 -10.81 2.63
C LYS A 232 28.13 -10.14 4.00
N SER A 233 29.15 -10.48 4.79
CA SER A 233 29.46 -9.80 6.05
C SER A 233 30.65 -8.88 5.88
N ILE A 234 30.54 -7.65 6.36
CA ILE A 234 31.65 -6.68 6.42
C ILE A 234 31.86 -6.22 7.86
N TRP A 235 33.12 -6.05 8.24
CA TRP A 235 33.46 -5.39 9.51
C TRP A 235 33.43 -3.88 9.32
N VAL A 236 32.63 -3.20 10.12
CA VAL A 236 32.48 -1.75 10.07
C VAL A 236 32.83 -1.18 11.43
N ASP A 237 33.82 -0.29 11.47
CA ASP A 237 34.06 0.51 12.65
C ASP A 237 33.06 1.68 12.69
N THR A 238 32.01 1.51 13.50
CA THR A 238 30.96 2.51 13.71
C THR A 238 31.39 3.63 14.67
N SER A 239 32.53 3.47 15.35
CA SER A 239 33.10 4.51 16.22
C SER A 239 33.83 5.61 15.43
N GLY A 240 34.32 5.27 14.23
CA GLY A 240 34.97 6.20 13.32
C GLY A 240 34.04 7.30 12.82
N GLU A 241 34.47 8.56 12.94
CA GLU A 241 33.67 9.71 12.47
C GLU A 241 33.52 9.73 10.94
N ALA A 242 34.57 9.35 10.21
CA ALA A 242 34.58 9.32 8.75
C ALA A 242 33.55 8.32 8.19
N ALA A 243 33.49 7.11 8.74
CA ALA A 243 32.53 6.08 8.35
C ALA A 243 31.07 6.54 8.58
N ARG A 244 30.80 7.13 9.75
CA ARG A 244 29.46 7.69 10.06
C ARG A 244 29.08 8.84 9.14
N LYS A 245 30.00 9.76 8.85
CA LYS A 245 29.76 10.87 7.91
C LYS A 245 29.48 10.37 6.50
N HIS A 246 30.26 9.40 6.03
CA HIS A 246 30.05 8.79 4.72
C HIS A 246 28.67 8.12 4.62
N TYR A 247 28.31 7.31 5.62
CA TYR A 247 26.99 6.66 5.67
C TYR A 247 25.85 7.69 5.73
N GLN A 248 25.99 8.74 6.54
CA GLN A 248 24.98 9.78 6.65
C GLN A 248 24.81 10.57 5.34
N ASN A 249 25.90 10.81 4.60
CA ASN A 249 25.83 11.46 3.29
C ASN A 249 25.13 10.57 2.27
N TRP A 250 25.48 9.29 2.22
CA TRP A 250 24.80 8.30 1.39
C TRP A 250 23.29 8.24 1.70
N TRP A 251 22.90 8.18 2.98
CA TRP A 251 21.48 8.19 3.37
C TRP A 251 20.77 9.46 2.90
N LYS A 252 21.38 10.63 3.08
CA LYS A 252 20.83 11.91 2.61
C LYS A 252 20.66 11.97 1.09
N GLU A 253 21.59 11.38 0.33
CA GLU A 253 21.49 11.30 -1.12
C GLU A 253 20.37 10.36 -1.56
N THR A 254 20.25 9.20 -0.94
CA THR A 254 19.18 8.24 -1.17
C THR A 254 17.81 8.85 -0.84
N GLU A 255 17.69 9.52 0.31
CA GLU A 255 16.47 10.25 0.71
C GLU A 255 16.05 11.29 -0.34
N LYS A 256 17.01 12.10 -0.81
CA LYS A 256 16.78 13.11 -1.85
C LYS A 256 16.33 12.48 -3.15
N TYR A 257 16.95 11.37 -3.54
CA TYR A 257 16.57 10.63 -4.74
C TYR A 257 15.12 10.13 -4.65
N ILE A 258 14.76 9.46 -3.56
CA ILE A 258 13.42 8.91 -3.33
C ILE A 258 12.37 10.04 -3.33
N GLN A 259 12.61 11.12 -2.57
CA GLN A 259 11.66 12.23 -2.49
C GLN A 259 11.49 12.94 -3.84
N SER A 260 12.58 13.11 -4.60
CA SER A 260 12.55 13.65 -5.96
C SER A 260 11.76 12.76 -6.90
N ALA A 261 11.96 11.44 -6.83
CA ALA A 261 11.22 10.47 -7.62
C ALA A 261 9.72 10.54 -7.34
N PHE A 262 9.30 10.54 -6.06
CA PHE A 262 7.88 10.64 -5.67
C PHE A 262 7.26 11.95 -6.17
N THR A 263 7.94 13.08 -5.94
CA THR A 263 7.46 14.41 -6.34
C THR A 263 7.30 14.51 -7.86
N ARG A 264 8.32 14.10 -8.62
CA ARG A 264 8.30 14.17 -10.09
C ARG A 264 7.29 13.21 -10.72
N CYS A 265 6.96 12.11 -10.06
CA CYS A 265 5.93 11.17 -10.50
C CYS A 265 4.52 11.58 -10.06
N GLY A 266 4.38 12.58 -9.17
CA GLY A 266 3.09 12.97 -8.60
C GLY A 266 2.50 11.91 -7.68
N VAL A 267 3.36 11.12 -7.01
CA VAL A 267 2.97 10.02 -6.13
C VAL A 267 2.84 10.56 -4.70
N ASP A 268 1.65 10.42 -4.12
CA ASP A 268 1.46 10.70 -2.71
C ASP A 268 2.24 9.67 -1.88
N ASN A 269 2.85 10.12 -0.79
CA ASN A 269 3.70 9.27 0.02
C ASN A 269 3.58 9.57 1.51
N ALA A 270 3.81 8.53 2.31
CA ALA A 270 3.99 8.65 3.75
C ALA A 270 5.19 7.83 4.18
N THR A 271 5.88 8.34 5.20
CA THR A 271 7.04 7.67 5.78
C THR A 271 6.68 7.15 7.17
N LEU A 272 6.91 5.86 7.38
CA LEU A 272 6.60 5.13 8.60
C LEU A 272 7.91 4.63 9.23
N GLN A 273 8.03 4.78 10.55
CA GLN A 273 9.21 4.38 11.30
C GLN A 273 8.85 3.24 12.24
N THR A 274 9.74 2.26 12.40
CA THR A 274 9.53 1.08 13.26
C THR A 274 9.36 1.41 14.75
N ASP A 275 9.89 2.55 15.22
CA ASP A 275 9.88 2.99 16.62
C ASP A 275 8.68 3.86 17.02
N ARG A 276 7.93 4.36 16.02
CA ARG A 276 6.83 5.32 16.18
C ARG A 276 5.47 4.75 15.75
N ASP A 277 4.43 5.45 16.16
CA ASP A 277 3.07 5.15 15.74
C ASP A 277 2.83 5.57 14.27
N TYR A 278 2.37 4.61 13.46
CA TYR A 278 2.09 4.78 12.03
C TYR A 278 0.70 5.38 11.75
N ILE A 279 -0.18 5.50 12.75
CA ILE A 279 -1.55 6.02 12.58
C ILE A 279 -1.50 7.47 12.08
N LYS A 280 -0.78 8.35 12.78
CA LYS A 280 -0.69 9.78 12.44
C LYS A 280 -0.20 10.04 11.01
N PRO A 281 0.92 9.47 10.53
CA PRO A 281 1.36 9.69 9.15
C PRO A 281 0.36 9.16 8.12
N LEU A 282 -0.31 8.03 8.38
CA LEU A 282 -1.37 7.53 7.49
C LEU A 282 -2.59 8.46 7.47
N THR A 283 -3.09 8.91 8.63
CA THR A 283 -4.22 9.86 8.70
C THR A 283 -3.89 11.17 7.98
N ASN A 284 -2.68 11.70 8.16
CA ASN A 284 -2.24 12.91 7.46
C ASN A 284 -2.22 12.72 5.94
N LEU A 285 -1.69 11.59 5.46
CA LEU A 285 -1.70 11.24 4.03
C LEU A 285 -3.12 11.26 3.46
N PHE A 286 -4.07 10.56 4.10
CA PHE A 286 -5.45 10.49 3.61
C PHE A 286 -6.15 11.83 3.68
N ARG A 287 -5.95 12.60 4.75
CA ARG A 287 -6.53 13.94 4.91
C ARG A 287 -6.03 14.91 3.84
N THR A 288 -4.71 14.96 3.58
CA THR A 288 -4.13 15.82 2.55
C THR A 288 -4.66 15.45 1.16
N ARG A 289 -4.84 14.15 0.90
CA ARG A 289 -5.43 13.68 -0.37
C ARG A 289 -6.90 14.06 -0.50
N GLY A 290 -7.70 13.91 0.56
CA GLY A 290 -9.10 14.32 0.59
C GLY A 290 -9.32 15.82 0.42
N SER A 291 -8.35 16.67 0.77
CA SER A 291 -8.43 18.13 0.57
C SER A 291 -7.97 18.62 -0.80
N ARG A 292 -7.18 17.81 -1.54
CA ARG A 292 -6.59 18.19 -2.83
C ARG A 292 -7.45 17.81 -4.04
N ARG A 293 -8.49 17.01 -3.84
CA ARG A 293 -9.34 16.44 -4.90
C ARG A 293 -10.81 16.71 -4.64
#